data_AF-A0A8C2X307-F1
#
_entry.id   AF-A0A8C2X307-F1
#
_cell.length_a   1.000
_cell.length_b   1.000
_cell.length_c   1.000
_cell.angle_alpha   90.00
_cell.angle_beta   90.00
_cell.angle_gamma   90.00
#
_symmetry.space_group_name_H-M   'P 1'
#
loop_
_entity.id
_entity.type
_entity.pdbx_description
1 polymer ?
#
loop_
_entity_poly.entity_id
_entity_poly.type
_entity_poly.pdbx_seq_one_letter_code
_entity_poly.pdbx_strand_id
1 'polypeptide(L)'
;EGLTGLKGKPGTTCDCGRYRKVVGQLDVNVGKLRNAVKFVKNVILGLKETEERYYLLVKEPKRFREASMNCKLRGGTLAMPKTSNTNHLMADYVSQAGLTRAYIGVLAQSKDTVSVPLSNVVSPRTTNSSCVELLSTGAWSHVECEAAMFFICEFPKSRRRGGSPASVPS
;
A
#
# COMPACT_ATOMS: atom_id res chain seq x y z
N GLU A 1 -14.56 -27.00 66.59
CA GLU A 1 -14.53 -25.69 65.91
C GLU A 1 -13.23 -25.57 65.14
N GLY A 2 -13.27 -25.10 63.89
CA GLY A 2 -12.07 -24.98 63.03
C GLY A 2 -11.41 -23.61 63.17
N LEU A 3 -10.07 -23.59 63.22
CA LEU A 3 -9.27 -22.38 63.38
C LEU A 3 -9.43 -21.42 62.19
N THR A 4 -9.63 -20.15 62.50
CA THR A 4 -9.80 -19.08 61.53
C THR A 4 -8.49 -18.85 60.76
N GLY A 5 -8.56 -18.88 59.43
CA GLY A 5 -7.39 -18.73 58.55
C GLY A 5 -6.69 -17.38 58.67
N LEU A 6 -5.37 -17.38 58.47
CA LEU A 6 -4.51 -16.19 58.58
C LEU A 6 -4.88 -15.12 57.55
N LYS A 7 -4.99 -13.87 58.00
CA LYS A 7 -5.30 -12.71 57.17
C LYS A 7 -4.17 -12.45 56.16
N GLY A 8 -4.50 -12.40 54.87
CA GLY A 8 -3.54 -12.14 53.79
C GLY A 8 -2.92 -10.74 53.86
N LYS A 9 -1.73 -10.58 53.25
CA LYS A 9 -1.00 -9.30 53.23
C LYS A 9 -1.72 -8.24 52.38
N PRO A 10 -1.61 -6.94 52.72
CA PRO A 10 -2.14 -5.86 51.90
C PRO A 10 -1.56 -5.88 50.48
N GLY A 11 -2.39 -5.59 49.47
CA GLY A 11 -1.93 -5.44 48.09
C GLY A 11 -0.99 -4.23 47.92
N THR A 12 -0.09 -4.29 46.94
CA THR A 12 0.80 -3.18 46.58
C THR A 12 0.01 -1.97 46.07
N THR A 13 0.43 -0.75 46.45
CA THR A 13 -0.20 0.51 46.04
C THR A 13 -0.18 0.69 44.52
N CYS A 14 -1.31 1.05 43.90
CA CYS A 14 -1.33 1.38 42.47
C CYS A 14 -0.61 2.70 42.21
N ASP A 15 0.47 2.67 41.43
CA ASP A 15 1.19 3.85 40.94
C ASP A 15 0.46 4.52 39.75
N CYS A 16 -0.88 4.57 39.86
CA CYS A 16 -1.83 4.98 38.82
C CYS A 16 -1.51 6.39 38.26
N GLY A 17 -1.02 7.31 39.11
CA GLY A 17 -0.61 8.66 38.71
C GLY A 17 0.64 8.68 37.82
N ARG A 18 1.62 7.80 38.07
CA ARG A 18 2.82 7.65 37.24
C ARG A 18 2.48 7.04 35.89
N TYR A 19 1.67 5.97 35.87
CA TYR A 19 1.23 5.34 34.62
C TYR A 19 0.42 6.30 33.75
N ARG A 20 -0.47 7.12 34.34
CA ARG A 20 -1.24 8.13 33.60
C ARG A 20 -0.36 9.12 32.85
N LYS A 21 0.74 9.58 33.47
CA LYS A 21 1.70 10.48 32.83
C LYS A 21 2.39 9.81 31.64
N VAL A 22 2.82 8.56 31.79
CA VAL A 22 3.49 7.80 30.71
C VAL A 22 2.54 7.54 29.54
N VAL A 23 1.32 7.08 29.81
CA VAL A 23 0.30 6.83 28.78
C VAL A 23 -0.09 8.13 28.08
N GLY A 24 -0.27 9.23 28.82
CA GLY A 24 -0.55 10.54 28.23
C GLY A 24 0.58 11.01 27.30
N GLN A 25 1.84 10.85 27.72
CA GLN A 25 2.98 11.21 26.88
C GLN A 25 3.08 10.33 25.63
N LEU A 26 2.77 9.04 25.76
CA LEU A 26 2.75 8.11 24.64
C LEU A 26 1.67 8.51 23.62
N ASP A 27 0.46 8.85 24.07
CA ASP A 27 -0.63 9.28 23.19
C ASP A 27 -0.27 10.54 22.40
N VAL A 28 0.33 11.53 23.07
CA VAL A 28 0.86 12.74 22.40
C VAL A 28 1.92 12.38 21.35
N ASN A 29 2.83 11.47 21.67
CA ASN A 29 3.88 11.05 20.73
C ASN A 29 3.31 10.28 19.54
N VAL A 30 2.32 9.40 19.75
CA VAL A 30 1.60 8.69 18.69
C VAL A 30 0.84 9.66 17.79
N GLY A 31 0.20 10.68 18.38
CA GLY A 31 -0.47 11.75 17.64
C GLY A 31 0.50 12.52 16.74
N LYS A 32 1.66 12.94 17.28
CA LYS A 32 2.73 13.60 16.52
C LYS A 32 3.23 12.73 15.37
N LEU A 33 3.50 11.46 15.64
CA LEU A 33 3.97 10.51 14.63
C LEU A 33 2.94 10.31 13.52
N ARG A 34 1.65 10.16 13.87
CA ARG A 34 0.56 10.02 12.90
C ARG A 34 0.47 11.22 11.96
N ASN A 35 0.63 12.43 12.49
CA ASN A 35 0.62 13.66 11.69
C ASN A 35 1.83 13.72 10.75
N ALA A 36 3.02 13.40 11.24
CA ALA A 36 4.23 13.35 10.41
C ALA A 36 4.11 12.33 9.28
N VAL A 37 3.60 11.13 9.57
CA VAL A 37 3.36 10.08 8.55
C VAL A 37 2.34 10.54 7.51
N LYS A 38 1.25 11.20 7.94
CA LYS A 38 0.24 11.75 7.01
C LYS A 38 0.84 12.79 6.07
N PHE A 39 1.71 13.67 6.60
CA PHE A 39 2.43 14.65 5.79
C PHE A 39 3.34 13.99 4.74
N VAL A 40 4.19 13.04 5.17
CA VAL A 40 5.09 12.30 4.25
C VAL A 40 4.29 11.59 3.16
N LYS A 41 3.19 10.92 3.53
CA LYS A 41 2.32 10.20 2.59
C LYS A 41 1.72 11.12 1.53
N ASN A 42 1.09 12.21 1.96
CA ASN A 42 0.25 13.03 1.08
C ASN A 42 1.02 14.13 0.36
N VAL A 43 1.97 14.77 1.05
CA VAL A 43 2.67 15.96 0.54
C VAL A 43 3.97 15.57 -0.14
N ILE A 44 4.77 14.71 0.48
CA ILE A 44 6.10 14.34 -0.06
C ILE A 44 5.97 13.27 -1.14
N LEU A 45 5.22 12.20 -0.87
CA LEU A 45 5.09 11.07 -1.79
C LEU A 45 3.90 11.17 -2.75
N GLY A 46 2.91 12.03 -2.45
CA GLY A 46 1.70 12.16 -3.27
C GLY A 46 0.85 10.89 -3.37
N LEU A 47 0.98 9.96 -2.41
CA LEU A 47 0.34 8.64 -2.46
C LEU A 47 -1.18 8.78 -2.60
N LYS A 48 -1.75 8.01 -3.54
CA LYS A 48 -3.20 7.80 -3.63
C LYS A 48 -3.57 6.52 -2.90
N GLU A 49 -4.79 6.45 -2.39
CA GLU A 49 -5.25 5.29 -1.62
C GLU A 49 -6.70 4.92 -1.93
N THR A 50 -7.00 3.64 -1.83
CA THR A 50 -8.35 3.09 -1.77
C THR A 50 -8.55 2.41 -0.42
N GLU A 51 -9.69 1.76 -0.18
CA GLU A 51 -9.90 1.00 1.05
C GLU A 51 -8.92 -0.17 1.22
N GLU A 52 -8.46 -0.76 0.12
CA GLU A 52 -7.65 -1.98 0.14
C GLU A 52 -6.19 -1.78 -0.28
N ARG A 53 -5.85 -0.67 -0.96
CA ARG A 53 -4.54 -0.50 -1.61
C ARG A 53 -3.98 0.92 -1.47
N TYR A 54 -2.66 1.04 -1.51
CA TYR A 54 -1.93 2.29 -1.75
C TYR A 54 -1.34 2.28 -3.16
N TYR A 55 -1.31 3.45 -3.81
CA TYR A 55 -0.74 3.63 -5.15
C TYR A 55 0.34 4.71 -5.12
N LEU A 56 1.52 4.38 -5.61
CA LEU A 56 2.68 5.28 -5.71
C LEU A 56 3.07 5.46 -7.17
N LEU A 57 3.07 6.70 -7.64
CA LEU A 57 3.63 7.06 -8.94
C LEU A 57 5.12 7.33 -8.77
N VAL A 58 5.95 6.48 -9.37
CA VAL A 58 7.40 6.63 -9.34
C VAL A 58 7.84 7.45 -10.55
N LYS A 59 8.28 8.68 -10.29
CA LYS A 59 8.74 9.64 -11.30
C LYS A 59 10.23 9.45 -11.66
N GLU A 60 10.65 8.19 -11.78
CA GLU A 60 11.98 7.80 -12.24
C GLU A 60 11.81 6.87 -13.46
N PRO A 61 12.24 7.25 -14.67
CA PRO A 61 12.00 6.44 -15.85
C PRO A 61 12.75 5.11 -15.76
N LYS A 62 12.05 3.99 -15.96
CA LYS A 62 12.62 2.64 -15.95
C LYS A 62 11.98 1.78 -17.04
N ARG A 63 12.72 0.77 -17.49
CA ARG A 63 12.17 -0.27 -18.37
C ARG A 63 11.16 -1.11 -17.60
N PHE A 64 10.24 -1.79 -18.28
CA PHE A 64 9.17 -2.54 -17.62
C PHE A 64 9.68 -3.54 -16.58
N ARG A 65 10.74 -4.31 -16.91
CA ARG A 65 11.35 -5.29 -16.00
C ARG A 65 11.90 -4.62 -14.74
N GLU A 66 12.58 -3.49 -14.90
CA GLU A 66 13.16 -2.73 -13.79
C GLU A 66 12.08 -2.07 -12.93
N ALA A 67 11.04 -1.52 -13.56
CA ALA A 67 9.88 -0.94 -12.88
C ALA A 67 9.14 -2.00 -12.04
N SER A 68 8.92 -3.19 -12.61
CA SER A 68 8.35 -4.35 -11.90
C SER A 68 9.19 -4.74 -10.69
N MET A 69 10.51 -4.84 -10.85
CA MET A 69 11.42 -5.14 -9.74
C MET A 69 11.43 -4.02 -8.69
N ASN A 70 11.35 -2.75 -9.10
CA ASN A 70 11.30 -1.62 -8.18
C ASN A 70 10.08 -1.70 -7.24
N CYS A 71 8.90 -1.99 -7.79
CA CYS A 71 7.70 -2.18 -6.98
C CYS A 71 7.82 -3.40 -6.06
N LYS A 72 8.35 -4.53 -6.56
CA LYS A 72 8.54 -5.76 -5.78
C LYS A 72 9.47 -5.57 -4.60
N LEU A 73 10.62 -4.90 -4.80
CA LEU A 73 11.58 -4.61 -3.72
C LEU A 73 11.00 -3.71 -2.63
N ARG A 74 9.94 -2.94 -2.94
CA ARG A 74 9.20 -2.11 -1.98
C ARG A 74 8.01 -2.85 -1.33
N GLY A 75 7.82 -4.14 -1.61
CA GLY A 75 6.71 -4.95 -1.07
C GLY A 75 5.39 -4.78 -1.82
N GLY A 76 5.43 -4.30 -3.07
CA GLY A 76 4.27 -4.12 -3.93
C GLY A 76 4.43 -4.81 -5.28
N THR A 77 3.58 -4.43 -6.23
CA THR A 77 3.67 -4.85 -7.64
C THR A 77 3.41 -3.65 -8.53
N LEU A 78 3.68 -3.76 -9.83
CA LEU A 78 3.11 -2.78 -10.77
C LEU A 78 1.58 -2.78 -10.61
N ALA A 79 0.99 -1.60 -10.61
CA ALA A 79 -0.42 -1.40 -10.33
C ALA A 79 -1.29 -2.00 -11.43
N MET A 80 -2.33 -2.72 -11.04
CA MET A 80 -3.23 -3.36 -11.99
C MET A 80 -4.66 -2.83 -11.78
N PRO A 81 -5.16 -1.98 -12.69
CA PRO A 81 -6.53 -1.46 -12.63
C PRO A 81 -7.56 -2.57 -12.82
N LYS A 82 -7.97 -3.21 -11.71
CA LYS A 82 -8.98 -4.29 -11.72
C LYS A 82 -10.42 -3.77 -11.82
N THR A 83 -10.64 -2.50 -11.52
CA THR A 83 -11.96 -1.87 -11.50
C THR A 83 -11.91 -0.51 -12.19
N SER A 84 -13.05 -0.06 -12.72
CA SER A 84 -13.17 1.26 -13.35
C SER A 84 -12.75 2.40 -12.41
N ASN A 85 -13.17 2.32 -11.14
CA ASN A 85 -12.77 3.31 -10.12
C ASN A 85 -11.24 3.36 -9.91
N THR A 86 -10.58 2.20 -9.87
CA THR A 86 -9.11 2.14 -9.74
C THR A 86 -8.43 2.69 -10.99
N ASN A 87 -8.98 2.40 -12.17
CA ASN A 87 -8.48 2.95 -13.43
C ASN A 87 -8.56 4.47 -13.47
N HIS A 88 -9.72 5.04 -13.14
CA HIS A 88 -9.93 6.48 -13.08
C HIS A 88 -9.00 7.15 -12.05
N LEU A 89 -8.89 6.58 -10.85
CA LEU A 89 -7.99 7.07 -9.82
C LEU A 89 -6.53 7.15 -10.32
N MET A 90 -6.06 6.13 -11.04
CA MET A 90 -4.69 6.12 -11.58
C MET A 90 -4.52 7.07 -12.76
N ALA A 91 -5.52 7.18 -13.64
CA ALA A 91 -5.50 8.14 -14.76
C ALA A 91 -5.42 9.58 -14.25
N ASP A 92 -6.26 9.92 -13.26
CA ASP A 92 -6.21 11.20 -12.55
C ASP A 92 -4.86 11.43 -11.89
N TYR A 93 -4.26 10.38 -11.31
CA TYR A 93 -2.96 10.49 -10.68
C TYR A 93 -1.86 10.82 -11.69
N VAL A 94 -1.87 10.18 -12.87
CA VAL A 94 -0.96 10.49 -13.99
C VAL A 94 -1.18 11.94 -14.46
N SER A 95 -2.43 12.33 -14.68
CA SER A 95 -2.81 13.68 -15.13
C SER A 95 -2.38 14.78 -14.14
N GLN A 96 -2.75 14.64 -12.86
CA GLN A 96 -2.41 15.58 -11.79
C GLN A 96 -0.89 15.69 -11.56
N ALA A 97 -0.14 14.64 -11.90
CA ALA A 97 1.31 14.66 -11.84
C ALA A 97 1.98 15.35 -13.03
N GLY A 98 1.21 15.84 -14.01
CA GLY A 98 1.71 16.46 -15.24
C GLY A 98 2.27 15.46 -16.25
N LEU A 99 1.88 14.18 -16.15
CA LEU A 99 2.37 13.11 -17.01
C LEU A 99 1.33 12.77 -18.07
N THR A 100 1.79 12.24 -19.21
CA THR A 100 0.92 11.77 -20.29
C THR A 100 0.63 10.27 -20.20
N ARG A 101 1.58 9.50 -19.63
CA ARG A 101 1.49 8.04 -19.55
C ARG A 101 2.37 7.46 -18.45
N ALA A 102 2.05 6.24 -18.00
CA ALA A 102 2.86 5.46 -17.08
C ALA A 102 2.65 3.95 -17.26
N TYR A 103 3.67 3.14 -16.97
CA TYR A 103 3.53 1.68 -16.95
C TYR A 103 2.57 1.19 -15.86
N ILE A 104 1.77 0.17 -16.23
CA ILE A 104 0.91 -0.61 -15.34
C ILE A 104 1.21 -2.11 -15.46
N GLY A 105 0.78 -2.89 -14.48
CA GLY A 105 1.11 -4.31 -14.30
C GLY A 105 0.30 -5.28 -15.18
N VAL A 106 -0.01 -4.90 -16.42
CA VAL A 106 -0.75 -5.71 -17.38
C VAL A 106 0.19 -6.15 -18.50
N LEU A 107 0.20 -7.44 -18.82
CA LEU A 107 0.82 -7.95 -20.04
C LEU A 107 -0.26 -8.24 -21.07
N ALA A 108 -0.02 -7.80 -22.30
CA ALA A 108 -0.84 -8.20 -23.43
C ALA A 108 -0.24 -9.47 -24.07
N GLN A 109 -1.01 -10.55 -24.09
CA GLN A 109 -0.72 -11.69 -24.97
C GLN A 109 -1.27 -11.41 -26.36
N SER A 110 -0.55 -11.86 -27.39
CA SER A 110 -0.95 -11.70 -28.79
C SER A 110 -2.16 -12.56 -29.13
N LYS A 111 -3.20 -11.90 -29.64
CA LYS A 111 -4.46 -12.40 -30.22
C LYS A 111 -5.41 -13.12 -29.24
N ASP A 112 -6.57 -12.47 -29.07
CA ASP A 112 -7.78 -12.88 -28.37
C ASP A 112 -7.73 -12.91 -26.84
N THR A 113 -8.06 -11.73 -26.28
CA THR A 113 -8.82 -11.54 -25.03
C THR A 113 -8.48 -12.45 -23.84
N VAL A 114 -7.44 -12.11 -23.06
CA VAL A 114 -7.49 -12.02 -21.58
C VAL A 114 -6.28 -11.18 -21.12
N SER A 115 -6.52 -10.07 -20.42
CA SER A 115 -5.49 -9.34 -19.68
C SER A 115 -5.07 -10.16 -18.47
N VAL A 116 -3.91 -10.82 -18.51
CA VAL A 116 -3.49 -11.73 -17.42
C VAL A 116 -2.67 -10.96 -16.37
N PRO A 117 -2.95 -11.15 -15.06
CA PRO A 117 -2.11 -10.63 -13.98
C PRO A 117 -0.67 -11.17 -14.06
N LEU A 118 0.32 -10.27 -14.02
CA LEU A 118 1.74 -10.63 -14.09
C LEU A 118 2.21 -11.53 -12.92
N SER A 119 1.45 -11.60 -11.82
CA SER A 119 1.78 -12.42 -10.64
C SER A 119 1.96 -13.92 -10.95
N ASN A 120 1.47 -14.40 -12.10
CA ASN A 120 1.50 -15.82 -12.46
C ASN A 120 2.45 -16.16 -13.63
N VAL A 121 3.16 -15.19 -14.21
CA VAL A 121 4.04 -15.46 -15.36
C VAL A 121 5.48 -15.64 -14.87
N VAL A 122 5.86 -16.91 -14.65
CA VAL A 122 7.27 -17.32 -14.62
C VAL A 122 7.84 -17.02 -16.00
N SER A 123 8.64 -15.95 -16.10
CA SER A 123 9.43 -15.50 -17.26
C SER A 123 8.83 -15.82 -18.63
N PRO A 124 8.17 -14.87 -19.31
CA PRO A 124 7.76 -15.10 -20.69
C PRO A 124 9.01 -15.07 -21.57
N ARG A 125 9.48 -16.26 -21.96
CA ARG A 125 10.43 -16.46 -23.04
C ARG A 125 9.66 -16.42 -24.36
N THR A 126 9.09 -15.26 -24.70
CA THR A 126 8.42 -15.03 -25.99
C THR A 126 8.74 -13.61 -26.46
N THR A 127 9.36 -13.51 -27.63
CA THR A 127 9.95 -12.27 -28.17
C THR A 127 8.94 -11.19 -28.61
N ASN A 128 7.64 -11.41 -28.35
CA ASN A 128 6.54 -10.55 -28.83
C ASN A 128 5.51 -10.19 -27.73
N SER A 129 5.85 -10.25 -26.43
CA SER A 129 4.94 -9.75 -25.39
C SER A 129 5.00 -8.22 -25.33
N SER A 130 3.90 -7.54 -25.65
CA SER A 130 3.82 -6.08 -25.47
C SER A 130 3.44 -5.74 -24.03
N CYS A 131 4.08 -4.70 -23.50
CA CYS A 131 3.75 -4.14 -22.20
C CYS A 131 2.61 -3.15 -22.36
N VAL A 132 1.98 -2.77 -21.25
CA VAL A 132 0.84 -1.86 -21.25
C VAL A 132 1.17 -0.58 -20.50
N GLU A 133 0.85 0.54 -21.13
CA GLU A 133 0.86 1.87 -20.51
C GLU A 133 -0.57 2.36 -20.28
N LEU A 134 -0.75 3.09 -19.18
CA LEU A 134 -1.95 3.84 -18.87
C LEU A 134 -1.73 5.30 -19.28
N LEU A 135 -2.61 5.82 -20.14
CA LEU A 135 -2.61 7.22 -20.53
C LEU A 135 -3.34 8.08 -19.48
N SER A 136 -3.03 9.37 -19.42
CA SER A 136 -3.72 10.34 -18.54
C SER A 136 -5.22 10.45 -18.81
N THR A 137 -5.68 10.01 -19.98
CA THR A 137 -7.11 9.90 -20.35
C THR A 137 -7.81 8.69 -19.74
N GLY A 138 -7.05 7.76 -19.15
CA GLY A 138 -7.54 6.49 -18.64
C GLY A 138 -7.59 5.35 -19.67
N ALA A 139 -7.25 5.63 -20.93
CA ALA A 139 -7.10 4.62 -21.97
C ALA A 139 -5.80 3.82 -21.77
N TRP A 140 -5.77 2.57 -22.24
CA TRP A 140 -4.59 1.72 -22.22
C TRP A 140 -4.04 1.58 -23.64
N SER A 141 -2.71 1.57 -23.74
CA SER A 141 -2.02 1.36 -25.01
C SER A 141 -0.94 0.30 -24.85
N HIS A 142 -0.66 -0.42 -25.93
CA HIS A 142 0.48 -1.30 -26.01
C HIS A 142 1.75 -0.47 -26.20
N VAL A 143 2.83 -0.91 -25.57
CA VAL A 143 4.14 -0.30 -25.71
C VAL A 143 5.24 -1.35 -25.63
N GLU A 144 6.37 -1.06 -26.25
CA GLU A 144 7.58 -1.86 -26.12
C GLU A 144 8.04 -1.90 -24.66
N CYS A 145 8.36 -3.09 -24.15
CA CYS A 145 8.76 -3.28 -22.76
C CYS A 145 10.14 -2.66 -22.43
N GLU A 146 10.93 -2.38 -23.45
CA GLU A 146 12.26 -1.76 -23.33
C GLU A 146 12.21 -0.22 -23.26
N ALA A 147 11.04 0.40 -23.52
CA ALA A 147 10.88 1.82 -23.35
C ALA A 147 11.06 2.23 -21.88
N ALA A 148 11.79 3.31 -21.62
CA ALA A 148 11.94 3.84 -20.28
C ALA A 148 10.85 4.89 -20.00
N MET A 149 10.03 4.67 -18.99
CA MET A 149 9.01 5.63 -18.56
C MET A 149 8.68 5.50 -17.08
N PHE A 150 7.87 6.43 -16.59
CA PHE A 150 7.34 6.41 -15.23
C PHE A 150 6.36 5.24 -15.05
N PHE A 151 6.13 4.86 -13.79
CA PHE A 151 5.33 3.67 -13.49
C PHE A 151 4.58 3.82 -12.17
N ILE A 152 3.48 3.08 -12.04
CA ILE A 152 2.66 3.09 -10.84
C ILE A 152 2.84 1.76 -10.11
N CYS A 153 3.22 1.82 -8.84
CA CYS A 153 3.22 0.67 -7.94
C CYS A 153 1.92 0.63 -7.13
N GLU A 154 1.42 -0.58 -6.86
CA GLU A 154 0.36 -0.84 -5.89
C GLU A 154 0.88 -1.63 -4.68
N PHE A 155 0.34 -1.34 -3.51
CA PHE A 155 0.68 -2.01 -2.25
C PHE A 155 -0.60 -2.41 -1.51
N PRO A 156 -0.72 -3.66 -1.01
CA PRO A 156 -1.85 -4.06 -0.19
C PRO A 156 -1.84 -3.30 1.14
N LYS A 157 -3.00 -2.78 1.55
CA LYS A 157 -3.19 -2.37 2.93
C LYS A 157 -3.28 -3.61 3.79
N SER A 158 -2.50 -3.67 4.87
CA SER A 158 -2.66 -4.72 5.86
C SER A 158 -4.12 -4.70 6.33
N ARG A 159 -4.89 -5.77 6.04
CA ARG A 159 -6.14 -6.00 6.75
C ARG A 159 -5.75 -6.08 8.21
N ARG A 160 -6.31 -5.22 9.07
CA ARG A 160 -6.28 -5.50 10.51
C ARG A 160 -6.98 -6.86 10.63
N ARG A 161 -6.24 -7.96 10.82
CA ARG A 161 -6.84 -9.16 11.39
C ARG A 161 -7.55 -8.67 12.63
N GLY A 162 -8.86 -8.92 12.72
CA GLY A 162 -9.73 -8.38 13.75
C GLY A 162 -9.06 -8.48 15.11
N GLY A 163 -8.53 -7.35 15.59
CA GLY A 163 -8.36 -7.15 17.00
C GLY A 163 -9.75 -6.87 17.51
N SER A 164 -10.48 -7.92 17.90
CA SER A 164 -11.57 -7.76 18.84
C SER A 164 -11.04 -6.87 19.97
N PRO A 165 -11.71 -5.77 20.33
CA PRO A 165 -11.34 -5.04 21.52
C PRO A 165 -11.42 -6.06 22.67
N ALA A 166 -10.30 -6.30 23.33
CA ALA A 166 -10.28 -7.07 24.57
C ALA A 166 -11.29 -6.38 25.49
N SER A 167 -12.42 -7.05 25.74
CA SER A 167 -13.38 -6.65 26.75
C SER A 167 -12.63 -6.52 28.07
N VAL A 168 -12.47 -5.28 28.52
CA VAL A 168 -12.00 -4.99 29.88
C VAL A 168 -13.07 -5.54 30.82
N PRO A 169 -12.75 -6.48 31.74
CA PRO A 169 -13.71 -6.89 32.76
C PRO A 169 -13.97 -5.69 33.68
N SER A 170 -15.24 -5.38 33.89
CA SER A 170 -15.73 -4.49 34.94
C SER A 170 -15.41 -5.01 36.33
#